data_AF-A0A9E5IDX6-F1
#
_entry.id   AF-A0A9E5IDX6-F1
#
_cell.length_a   1.000
_cell.length_b   1.000
_cell.length_c   1.000
_cell.angle_alpha   90.00
_cell.angle_beta   90.00
_cell.angle_gamma   90.00
#
_symmetry.space_group_name_H-M   'P 1'
#
loop_
_entity.id
_entity.type
_entity.pdbx_description
1 polymer ?
#
loop_
_entity_poly.entity_id
_entity_poly.type
_entity_poly.pdbx_seq_one_letter_code
_entity_poly.pdbx_strand_id
1 'polypeptide(L)'
;VATKPMPGFGEQMRQISLRFVPTAILSRQVAVIRECDDHAALIMNLPGQPKSIRETLEGLKDADGNTIVAGIFAAVPYCIDLIGGPYIDTNEAVCKAFRPKSAIRAK
;
A
#
# COMPACT_ATOMS: atom_id res chain seq x y z
N VAL A 1 9.57 -6.24 17.48
CA VAL A 1 10.07 -4.84 17.44
C VAL A 1 10.28 -4.45 15.98
N ALA A 2 9.84 -3.25 15.56
CA ALA A 2 10.07 -2.71 14.23
C ALA A 2 11.46 -2.05 14.14
N THR A 3 12.10 -2.10 12.97
CA THR A 3 13.40 -1.42 12.77
C THR A 3 13.24 -0.03 12.18
N LYS A 4 12.24 0.17 11.30
CA LYS A 4 11.97 1.48 10.69
C LYS A 4 10.46 1.75 10.56
N PRO A 5 9.94 2.88 11.07
CA PRO A 5 8.54 3.26 10.87
C PRO A 5 8.31 3.78 9.44
N MET A 6 7.11 3.52 8.90
CA MET A 6 6.67 4.00 7.59
C MET A 6 5.38 4.84 7.73
N PRO A 7 5.47 6.07 8.27
CA PRO A 7 4.30 6.86 8.68
C PRO A 7 3.32 7.16 7.54
N GLY A 8 3.83 7.38 6.33
CA GLY A 8 3.02 7.69 5.14
C GLY A 8 1.97 6.62 4.80
N PHE A 9 2.23 5.34 5.10
CA PHE A 9 1.21 4.30 4.93
C PHE A 9 0.03 4.48 5.90
N GLY A 10 0.31 4.72 7.18
CA GLY A 10 -0.75 4.91 8.18
C GLY A 10 -1.60 6.14 7.88
N GLU A 11 -0.95 7.24 7.49
CA GLU A 11 -1.59 8.48 7.07
C GLU A 11 -2.48 8.26 5.84
N GLN A 12 -1.93 7.66 4.78
CA GLN A 12 -2.66 7.46 3.53
C GLN A 12 -3.80 6.46 3.67
N MET A 13 -3.61 5.36 4.41
CA MET A 13 -4.70 4.42 4.67
C MET A 13 -5.88 5.10 5.40
N ARG A 14 -5.62 5.99 6.36
CA ARG A 14 -6.66 6.77 7.03
C ARG A 14 -7.35 7.75 6.08
N GLN A 15 -6.58 8.44 5.24
CA GLN A 15 -7.13 9.36 4.23
C GLN A 15 -8.02 8.67 3.21
N ILE A 16 -7.64 7.48 2.73
CA ILE A 16 -8.48 6.65 1.85
C ILE A 16 -9.75 6.23 2.59
N SER A 17 -9.61 5.70 3.79
CA SER A 17 -10.73 5.18 4.59
C SER A 17 -11.76 6.27 4.96
N LEU A 18 -11.31 7.51 5.15
CA LEU A 18 -12.13 8.68 5.42
C LEU A 18 -13.17 8.98 4.32
N ARG A 19 -12.94 8.52 3.09
CA ARG A 19 -13.91 8.65 1.99
C ARG A 19 -15.14 7.74 2.18
N PHE A 20 -15.02 6.71 3.02
CA PHE A 20 -16.06 5.70 3.23
C PHE A 20 -16.68 5.79 4.62
N VAL A 21 -15.86 6.04 5.65
CA VAL A 21 -16.30 6.11 7.04
C VAL A 21 -15.63 7.28 7.79
N PRO A 22 -16.41 8.21 8.39
CA PRO A 22 -15.85 9.35 9.13
C PRO A 22 -15.01 8.93 10.35
N THR A 23 -15.30 7.76 10.93
CA THR A 23 -14.58 7.20 12.07
C THR A 23 -13.21 6.61 11.72
N ALA A 24 -12.78 6.66 10.45
CA ALA A 24 -11.46 6.20 10.02
C ALA A 24 -10.30 6.85 10.79
N ILE A 25 -10.51 8.06 11.34
CA ILE A 25 -9.52 8.76 12.17
C ILE A 25 -9.18 8.00 13.47
N LEU A 26 -10.06 7.12 13.95
CA LEU A 26 -9.84 6.32 15.15
C LEU A 26 -8.88 5.14 14.89
N SER A 27 -8.58 4.84 13.62
CA SER A 27 -7.70 3.74 13.24
C SER A 27 -6.25 4.02 13.64
N ARG A 28 -5.68 3.09 14.41
CA ARG A 28 -4.26 3.10 14.81
C ARG A 28 -3.38 2.28 13.86
N GLN A 29 -3.83 2.07 12.62
CA GLN A 29 -3.05 1.37 11.61
C GLN A 29 -1.71 2.06 11.36
N VAL A 30 -0.69 1.23 11.19
CA VAL A 30 0.69 1.62 10.90
C VAL A 30 1.27 0.66 9.88
N ALA A 31 2.32 1.10 9.19
CA ALA A 31 3.23 0.22 8.50
C ALA A 31 4.64 0.43 9.02
N VAL A 32 5.43 -0.64 8.97
CA VAL A 32 6.83 -0.65 9.42
C VAL A 32 7.64 -1.56 8.52
N ILE A 33 8.94 -1.30 8.46
CA ILE A 33 9.91 -2.30 8.05
C ILE A 33 10.44 -3.00 9.30
N ARG A 34 10.59 -4.31 9.19
CA ARG A 34 11.33 -5.14 10.14
C ARG A 34 12.45 -5.83 9.37
N GLU A 35 13.68 -5.47 9.68
CA GLU A 35 14.88 -6.14 9.19
C GLU A 35 15.20 -7.35 10.09
N CYS A 36 15.60 -8.44 9.44
CA CYS A 36 16.13 -9.68 9.99
C CYS A 36 17.55 -9.89 9.43
N ASP A 37 18.25 -10.91 9.88
CA ASP A 37 19.64 -11.15 9.48
C ASP A 37 19.81 -11.44 7.99
N ASP A 38 18.78 -11.99 7.33
CA ASP A 38 18.79 -12.43 5.93
C ASP A 38 17.84 -11.66 5.00
N HIS A 39 16.85 -10.95 5.55
CA HIS A 39 15.86 -10.22 4.75
C HIS A 39 15.22 -9.05 5.51
N ALA A 40 14.50 -8.21 4.78
CA ALA A 40 13.63 -7.18 5.33
C ALA A 40 12.18 -7.42 4.93
N ALA A 41 11.24 -7.12 5.83
CA ALA A 41 9.82 -7.28 5.59
C ALA A 41 9.07 -5.96 5.78
N LEU A 42 8.18 -5.63 4.84
CA LEU A 42 7.15 -4.63 5.02
C LEU A 42 5.96 -5.25 5.75
N ILE A 43 5.58 -4.68 6.89
CA ILE A 43 4.43 -5.12 7.70
C ILE A 43 3.42 -3.98 7.71
N MET A 44 2.16 -4.27 7.39
CA MET A 44 1.07 -3.28 7.36
C MET A 44 -0.15 -3.80 8.10
N ASN A 45 -0.75 -2.97 8.95
CA ASN A 45 -2.03 -3.27 9.58
C ASN A 45 -3.16 -2.84 8.65
N LEU A 46 -4.04 -3.77 8.27
CA LEU A 46 -5.21 -3.49 7.44
C LEU A 46 -6.49 -3.47 8.28
N PRO A 47 -7.58 -2.87 7.77
CA PRO A 47 -8.90 -2.95 8.40
C PRO A 47 -9.41 -4.40 8.55
N GLY A 48 -10.35 -4.64 9.47
CA GLY A 48 -10.91 -5.98 9.69
C GLY A 48 -12.04 -6.37 8.73
N GLN A 49 -12.71 -5.41 8.09
CA GLN A 49 -13.82 -5.69 7.18
C GLN A 49 -13.31 -5.97 5.76
N PRO A 50 -13.73 -7.07 5.09
CA PRO A 50 -13.27 -7.42 3.74
C PRO A 50 -13.44 -6.30 2.70
N LYS A 51 -14.54 -5.56 2.78
CA LYS A 51 -14.79 -4.40 1.91
C LYS A 51 -13.73 -3.32 2.11
N SER A 52 -13.47 -2.92 3.35
CA SER A 52 -12.47 -1.90 3.69
C SER A 52 -11.04 -2.33 3.38
N ILE A 53 -10.74 -3.63 3.48
CA ILE A 53 -9.44 -4.18 3.03
C ILE A 53 -9.25 -3.89 1.54
N ARG A 54 -10.24 -4.27 0.71
CA ARG A 54 -10.20 -4.05 -0.73
C ARG A 54 -10.08 -2.57 -1.09
N GLU A 55 -10.92 -1.73 -0.50
CA GLU A 55 -10.91 -0.27 -0.72
C GLU A 55 -9.57 0.37 -0.34
N THR A 56 -8.95 -0.10 0.74
CA THR A 56 -7.64 0.40 1.18
C THR A 56 -6.52 -0.01 0.21
N LEU A 57 -6.51 -1.27 -0.22
CA LEU A 57 -5.48 -1.83 -1.10
C LEU A 57 -5.59 -1.34 -2.55
N GLU A 58 -6.79 -1.39 -3.14
CA GLU A 58 -7.04 -1.02 -4.54
C GLU A 58 -7.26 0.49 -4.72
N GLY A 59 -7.77 1.17 -3.68
CA GLY A 59 -8.11 2.59 -3.72
C GLY A 59 -9.55 2.84 -4.13
N LEU A 60 -9.84 4.09 -4.46
CA LEU A 60 -11.19 4.54 -4.87
C LEU A 60 -11.22 4.76 -6.38
N LYS A 61 -12.18 4.12 -7.05
CA LYS A 61 -12.50 4.33 -8.47
C LYS A 61 -13.82 5.07 -8.61
N ASP A 62 -13.99 5.84 -9.68
CA ASP A 62 -15.27 6.44 -10.06
C ASP A 62 -16.19 5.41 -10.76
N ALA A 63 -17.38 5.86 -11.18
CA ALA A 63 -18.35 5.00 -11.87
C ALA A 63 -17.86 4.50 -13.25
N ASP A 64 -16.95 5.25 -13.88
CA ASP A 64 -16.33 4.92 -15.17
C ASP A 64 -15.06 4.06 -15.00
N GLY A 65 -14.68 3.73 -13.77
CA GLY A 65 -13.51 2.91 -13.44
C GLY A 65 -12.20 3.68 -13.34
N ASN A 66 -12.20 5.01 -13.46
CA ASN A 66 -11.00 5.82 -13.29
C ASN A 66 -10.60 5.91 -11.82
N THR A 67 -9.30 5.84 -11.55
CA THR A 67 -8.79 5.95 -10.18
C THR A 67 -8.88 7.39 -9.68
N ILE A 68 -9.71 7.63 -8.66
CA ILE A 68 -9.79 8.90 -7.94
C ILE A 68 -8.67 9.00 -6.90
N VAL A 69 -8.45 7.92 -6.15
CA VAL A 69 -7.39 7.82 -5.14
C VAL A 69 -6.69 6.49 -5.32
N ALA A 70 -5.38 6.53 -5.56
CA ALA A 70 -4.58 5.33 -5.64
C ALA A 70 -4.61 4.56 -4.31
N GLY A 71 -4.87 3.26 -4.37
CA GLY A 71 -4.77 2.39 -3.21
C GLY A 71 -3.34 2.26 -2.72
N ILE A 72 -3.18 1.89 -1.45
CA ILE A 72 -1.83 1.77 -0.85
C ILE A 72 -0.96 0.73 -1.54
N PHE A 73 -1.57 -0.25 -2.22
CA PHE A 73 -0.83 -1.33 -2.85
C PHE A 73 -0.03 -0.85 -4.07
N ALA A 74 -0.40 0.29 -4.67
CA ALA A 74 0.35 0.87 -5.79
C ALA A 74 1.82 1.18 -5.44
N ALA A 75 2.13 1.44 -4.17
CA ALA A 75 3.49 1.71 -3.69
C ALA A 75 4.20 0.44 -3.16
N VAL A 76 3.48 -0.65 -2.90
CA VAL A 76 4.03 -1.84 -2.23
C VAL A 76 5.12 -2.52 -3.08
N PRO A 77 4.93 -2.80 -4.39
CA PRO A 77 5.96 -3.46 -5.18
C PRO A 77 7.30 -2.73 -5.19
N TYR A 78 7.29 -1.41 -5.36
CA TYR A 78 8.51 -0.62 -5.31
C TYR A 78 9.10 -0.53 -3.90
N CYS A 79 8.27 -0.51 -2.86
CA CYS A 79 8.75 -0.61 -1.48
C CYS A 79 9.47 -1.94 -1.23
N ILE A 80 8.99 -3.06 -1.79
CA ILE A 80 9.66 -4.36 -1.71
C ILE A 80 10.99 -4.35 -2.48
N ASP A 81 11.03 -3.73 -3.67
CA ASP A 81 12.28 -3.56 -4.42
C ASP A 81 13.34 -2.81 -3.58
N LEU A 82 12.94 -1.73 -2.90
CA LEU A 82 13.83 -0.87 -2.10
C LEU A 82 14.41 -1.55 -0.86
N ILE A 83 13.74 -2.56 -0.31
CA ILE A 83 14.23 -3.32 0.84
C ILE A 83 14.96 -4.62 0.42
N GLY A 84 15.31 -4.75 -0.86
CA GLY A 84 16.06 -5.89 -1.40
C GLY A 84 15.21 -7.13 -1.67
N GLY A 85 13.89 -6.99 -1.69
CA GLY A 85 12.97 -8.09 -1.98
C GLY A 85 12.86 -8.43 -3.47
N PRO A 86 12.00 -9.41 -3.82
CA PRO A 86 11.77 -9.79 -5.20
C PRO A 86 11.05 -8.69 -5.99
N TYR A 87 11.26 -8.67 -7.31
CA TYR A 87 10.53 -7.78 -8.20
C TYR A 87 9.09 -8.26 -8.39
N ILE A 88 8.12 -7.55 -7.81
CA ILE A 88 6.70 -7.89 -7.87
C ILE A 88 6.01 -7.10 -8.99
N ASP A 89 5.23 -7.77 -9.85
CA ASP A 89 4.33 -7.08 -10.81
C ASP A 89 2.86 -7.26 -10.39
N THR A 90 1.99 -6.38 -10.87
CA THR A 90 0.55 -6.39 -10.56
C THR A 90 -0.30 -6.39 -11.82
N ASN A 91 -1.53 -6.92 -11.73
CA ASN A 91 -2.49 -6.75 -12.81
C ASN A 91 -2.97 -5.29 -12.85
N GLU A 92 -2.59 -4.54 -13.89
CA GLU A 92 -2.92 -3.12 -14.04
C GLU A 92 -4.42 -2.81 -14.00
N ALA A 93 -5.28 -3.73 -14.43
CA ALA A 93 -6.73 -3.56 -14.35
C ALA A 93 -7.24 -3.51 -12.90
N VAL A 94 -6.52 -4.15 -11.97
CA VAL A 94 -6.83 -4.17 -10.55
C VAL A 94 -6.09 -3.05 -9.83
N CYS A 95 -4.76 -3.06 -9.91
CA CYS A 95 -3.88 -2.11 -9.26
C CYS A 95 -2.65 -1.88 -10.15
N LYS A 96 -2.41 -0.62 -10.52
CA LYS A 96 -1.21 -0.24 -11.27
C LYS A 96 -0.07 0.05 -10.29
N ALA A 97 0.93 -0.84 -10.25
CA ALA A 97 2.14 -0.62 -9.47
C ALA A 97 2.91 0.59 -10.01
N PHE A 98 3.25 1.54 -9.13
CA PHE A 98 4.07 2.68 -9.48
C PHE A 98 5.56 2.35 -9.31
N ARG A 99 6.36 2.71 -10.32
CA ARG A 99 7.83 2.67 -10.26
C ARG A 99 8.42 3.91 -10.95
N PRO A 100 9.52 4.50 -10.44
CA PRO A 100 10.27 5.48 -11.20
C PRO A 100 10.90 4.84 -12.45
N LYS A 101 11.13 5.63 -13.50
CA LYS A 101 11.65 5.15 -14.79
C LYS A 101 12.91 4.29 -14.67
N SER A 102 13.80 4.63 -13.72
CA SER A 102 15.05 3.91 -13.46
C SER A 102 14.87 2.53 -12.83
N ALA A 103 13.71 2.24 -12.21
CA ALA A 103 13.43 0.98 -11.54
C ALA A 103 12.57 0.02 -12.37
N ILE A 104 12.14 0.44 -13.57
CA ILE A 104 11.34 -0.41 -14.47
C ILE A 104 12.30 -1.37 -15.16
N ARG A 105 12.08 -2.68 -14.96
CA ARG A 105 12.82 -3.73 -15.68
C ARG A 105 12.21 -3.95 -17.06
N ALA A 106 13.04 -4.19 -18.07
CA ALA A 106 12.57 -4.68 -19.36
C ALA A 106 11.89 -6.03 -19.16
N LYS A 107 10.69 -6.19 -19.72
CA LYS A 107 9.94 -7.46 -19.70
C LYS A 107 10.54 -8.45 -20.68
#